data_AF-Q8BM62-F1
#
_entry.id   AF-Q8BM62-F1
#
_cell.length_a   1.000
_cell.length_b   1.000
_cell.length_c   1.000
_cell.angle_alpha   90.00
_cell.angle_beta   90.00
_cell.angle_gamma   90.00
#
_symmetry.space_group_name_H-M   'P 1'
#
loop_
_entity.id
_entity.type
_entity.pdbx_description
1 polymer ?
#
loop_
_entity_poly.entity_id
_entity_poly.type
_entity_poly.pdbx_seq_one_letter_code
_entity_poly.pdbx_strand_id
1 'polypeptide(L)'
;YRRLHPSQPFYILKPQMPWELWDIIQEISPDLIQPNPPSSGMLGIIIMMTLCDQVDIYEFLPSKRKTDVCYYHQKFFDSACTMGAYHPLLFEKNMVKHLNEGTDEDIYLFGKATLSGFRNNRC
;
A
#
# COMPACT_ATOMS: atom_id res chain seq x y z
N TYR A 1 10.17 -24.07 6.48
CA TYR A 1 10.21 -22.90 7.37
C TYR A 1 9.69 -23.19 8.78
N ARG A 2 8.40 -23.50 8.99
CA ARG A 2 7.83 -23.66 10.36
C ARG A 2 8.54 -24.68 11.27
N ARG A 3 9.05 -25.79 10.73
CA ARG A 3 9.85 -26.77 11.50
C ARG A 3 11.17 -26.18 12.03
N LEU A 4 11.78 -25.25 11.29
CA LEU A 4 13.08 -24.64 11.64
C LEU A 4 12.93 -23.47 12.62
N HIS A 5 11.78 -22.77 12.59
CA HIS A 5 11.53 -21.57 13.39
C HIS A 5 10.20 -21.69 14.16
N PRO A 6 10.08 -22.63 15.10
CA PRO A 6 8.81 -22.92 15.76
C PRO A 6 8.29 -21.74 16.59
N SER A 7 9.17 -20.99 17.26
CA SER A 7 8.86 -19.83 18.11
C SER A 7 8.58 -18.54 17.36
N GLN A 8 8.88 -18.46 16.06
CA GLN A 8 8.60 -17.29 15.25
C GLN A 8 7.15 -17.33 14.76
N PRO A 9 6.31 -16.33 15.10
CA PRO A 9 4.96 -16.23 14.55
C PRO A 9 5.01 -16.10 13.02
N PHE A 10 4.24 -16.92 12.32
CA PHE A 10 4.13 -16.87 10.87
C PHE A 10 2.70 -17.25 10.47
N TYR A 11 2.01 -16.27 9.91
CA TYR A 11 0.60 -16.35 9.56
C TYR A 11 0.40 -16.50 8.05
N ILE A 12 -0.76 -17.05 7.68
CA ILE A 12 -1.22 -17.13 6.30
C ILE A 12 -2.44 -16.24 6.21
N LEU A 13 -2.40 -15.24 5.32
CA LEU A 13 -3.54 -14.36 5.07
C LEU A 13 -4.68 -15.15 4.44
N LYS A 14 -5.92 -14.89 4.88
CA LYS A 14 -7.09 -15.48 4.26
C LYS A 14 -7.21 -15.02 2.80
N PRO A 15 -7.51 -15.92 1.84
CA PRO A 15 -7.51 -15.59 0.42
C PRO A 15 -8.59 -14.58 0.01
N GLN A 16 -9.61 -14.36 0.83
CA GLN A 16 -10.68 -13.41 0.58
C GLN A 16 -10.22 -11.96 0.71
N MET A 17 -9.35 -11.66 1.67
CA MET A 17 -9.01 -10.28 2.04
C MET A 17 -8.46 -9.44 0.87
N PRO A 18 -7.56 -9.94 0.00
CA PRO A 18 -7.13 -9.18 -1.17
C PRO A 18 -8.25 -8.83 -2.14
N TRP A 19 -9.25 -9.72 -2.30
CA TRP A 19 -10.36 -9.52 -3.24
C TRP A 19 -11.43 -8.59 -2.68
N GLU A 20 -11.73 -8.71 -1.38
CA GLU A 20 -12.60 -7.75 -0.68
C GLU A 20 -12.04 -6.32 -0.77
N LEU A 21 -10.72 -6.16 -0.67
CA LEU A 21 -10.07 -4.86 -0.87
C LEU A 21 -10.09 -4.44 -2.35
N TRP A 22 -9.88 -5.36 -3.27
CA TRP A 22 -9.94 -5.08 -4.71
C TRP A 22 -11.30 -4.52 -5.12
N ASP A 23 -12.39 -5.08 -4.61
CA ASP A 23 -13.76 -4.63 -4.91
C ASP A 23 -13.94 -3.15 -4.54
N ILE A 24 -13.42 -2.73 -3.37
CA ILE A 24 -13.45 -1.33 -2.93
C ILE A 24 -12.62 -0.43 -3.86
N ILE A 25 -11.41 -0.87 -4.23
CA ILE A 25 -10.54 -0.09 -5.13
C ILE A 25 -11.20 0.06 -6.51
N GLN A 26 -11.84 -1.00 -7.02
CA GLN A 26 -12.56 -0.96 -8.27
C GLN A 26 -13.77 -0.01 -8.18
N GLU A 27 -14.53 -0.04 -7.08
CA GLU A 27 -15.70 0.81 -6.89
C GLU A 27 -15.37 2.31 -6.90
N ILE A 28 -14.24 2.70 -6.29
CA ILE A 28 -13.80 4.11 -6.26
C ILE A 28 -13.01 4.55 -7.50
N SER A 29 -12.68 3.61 -8.39
CA SER A 29 -11.89 3.91 -9.59
C SER A 29 -12.79 4.37 -10.74
N PRO A 30 -12.37 5.37 -11.52
CA PRO A 30 -13.15 5.85 -12.66
C PRO A 30 -13.20 4.85 -13.83
N ASP A 31 -12.26 3.91 -13.87
CA ASP A 31 -12.06 2.94 -14.94
C ASP A 31 -11.93 1.51 -14.40
N LEU A 32 -11.98 0.52 -15.30
CA LEU A 32 -11.67 -0.88 -14.97
C LEU A 32 -10.19 -1.01 -14.58
N ILE A 33 -9.93 -1.51 -13.38
CA ILE A 33 -8.58 -1.72 -12.87
C ILE A 33 -8.05 -3.10 -13.27
N GLN A 34 -6.75 -3.34 -13.06
CA GLN A 34 -6.14 -4.64 -13.33
C GLN A 34 -6.87 -5.74 -12.53
N PRO A 35 -7.29 -6.86 -13.16
CA PRO A 35 -8.03 -7.94 -12.50
C PRO A 35 -7.10 -8.87 -11.70
N ASN A 36 -6.17 -8.27 -10.97
CA ASN A 36 -5.16 -8.90 -10.14
C ASN A 36 -5.27 -8.32 -8.72
N PRO A 37 -4.84 -9.06 -7.68
CA PRO A 37 -4.98 -8.59 -6.31
C PRO A 37 -4.19 -7.30 -6.07
N PRO A 38 -4.56 -6.50 -5.05
CA PRO A 38 -3.78 -5.34 -4.63
C PRO A 38 -2.34 -5.73 -4.28
N SER A 39 -1.43 -4.78 -4.41
CA SER A 39 -0.02 -4.99 -4.09
C SER A 39 0.18 -5.36 -2.61
N SER A 40 1.27 -6.05 -2.30
CA SER A 40 1.66 -6.33 -0.91
C SER A 40 1.77 -5.05 -0.07
N GLY A 41 2.10 -3.91 -0.69
CA GLY A 41 2.14 -2.60 -0.03
C GLY A 41 0.77 -2.18 0.49
N MET A 42 -0.26 -2.26 -0.37
CA MET A 42 -1.63 -1.90 0.01
C MET A 42 -2.21 -2.87 1.05
N LEU A 43 -1.99 -4.18 0.89
CA LEU A 43 -2.41 -5.16 1.90
C LEU A 43 -1.73 -4.87 3.26
N GLY A 44 -0.46 -4.52 3.24
CA GLY A 44 0.29 -4.12 4.44
C GLY A 44 -0.28 -2.88 5.11
N ILE A 45 -0.66 -1.85 4.34
CA ILE A 45 -1.31 -0.64 4.86
C ILE A 45 -2.60 -0.99 5.59
N ILE A 46 -3.49 -1.77 4.97
CA ILE A 46 -4.76 -2.18 5.59
C ILE A 46 -4.51 -3.01 6.85
N ILE A 47 -3.55 -3.94 6.85
CA ILE A 47 -3.17 -4.70 8.05
C ILE A 47 -2.74 -3.73 9.16
N MET A 48 -1.85 -2.77 8.87
CA MET A 48 -1.38 -1.82 9.89
C MET A 48 -2.49 -0.91 10.40
N MET A 49 -3.44 -0.50 9.55
CA MET A 49 -4.61 0.27 9.99
C MET A 49 -5.52 -0.53 10.94
N THR A 50 -5.52 -1.87 10.88
CA THR A 50 -6.25 -2.70 11.86
C THR A 50 -5.54 -2.81 13.21
N LEU A 51 -4.22 -2.60 13.25
CA LEU A 51 -3.37 -2.86 14.41
C LEU A 51 -2.86 -1.60 15.12
N CYS A 52 -2.86 -0.46 14.44
CA CYS A 52 -2.32 0.80 14.93
C CYS A 52 -3.39 1.89 14.94
N ASP A 53 -3.22 2.89 15.81
CA ASP A 53 -4.09 4.07 15.88
C ASP A 53 -3.77 5.09 14.77
N GLN A 54 -2.51 5.11 14.31
CA GLN A 54 -2.00 5.93 13.20
C GLN A 54 -0.98 5.10 12.41
N VAL A 55 -0.97 5.25 11.09
CA VAL A 55 -0.05 4.56 10.18
C VAL A 55 0.66 5.58 9.29
N ASP A 56 1.97 5.65 9.42
CA ASP A 56 2.84 6.47 8.57
C ASP A 56 3.45 5.58 7.46
N ILE A 57 3.24 5.96 6.21
CA ILE A 57 3.57 5.15 5.03
C ILE A 57 4.60 5.93 4.20
N TYR A 58 5.75 5.30 3.92
CA TYR A 58 6.89 5.96 3.28
C TYR A 58 7.16 5.42 1.87
N GLU A 59 7.38 6.33 0.92
CA GLU A 59 7.68 6.10 -0.50
C GLU A 59 6.68 5.18 -1.23
N PHE A 60 5.49 4.95 -0.65
CA PHE A 60 4.34 4.43 -1.36
C PHE A 60 3.77 5.51 -2.29
N LEU A 61 3.49 6.68 -1.72
CA LEU A 61 3.38 7.92 -2.48
C LEU A 61 4.81 8.47 -2.69
N PRO A 62 5.28 8.60 -3.93
CA PRO A 62 6.67 8.91 -4.19
C PRO A 62 6.98 10.37 -3.83
N SER A 63 8.13 10.59 -3.20
CA SER A 63 8.65 11.93 -2.92
C SER A 63 9.23 12.60 -4.16
N LYS A 64 9.87 13.77 -3.97
CA LYS A 64 10.75 14.40 -4.97
C LYS A 64 11.92 13.51 -5.44
N ARG A 65 12.18 12.39 -4.74
CA ARG A 65 13.17 11.38 -5.12
C ARG A 65 12.62 10.31 -6.07
N LYS A 66 11.40 10.48 -6.60
CA LYS A 66 10.81 9.57 -7.58
C LYS A 66 11.83 9.20 -8.65
N THR A 67 11.99 7.91 -8.88
CA THR A 67 12.99 7.34 -9.80
C THR A 67 12.42 6.07 -10.44
N ASP A 68 13.04 5.65 -11.54
CA ASP A 68 12.74 4.37 -12.17
C ASP A 68 13.50 3.21 -11.50
N VAL A 69 14.42 3.46 -10.57
CA VAL A 69 15.02 2.38 -9.77
C VAL A 69 13.93 1.67 -8.97
N CYS A 70 13.68 0.41 -9.29
CA CYS A 70 12.51 -0.32 -8.76
C CYS A 70 12.60 -0.58 -7.25
N TYR A 71 13.79 -0.91 -6.73
CA TYR A 71 14.00 -1.15 -5.31
C TYR A 71 15.30 -0.50 -4.82
N TYR A 72 15.28 0.03 -3.60
CA TYR A 72 16.46 0.67 -2.98
C TYR A 72 17.67 -0.28 -2.82
N HIS A 73 17.45 -1.60 -2.81
CA HIS A 73 18.49 -2.61 -2.65
C HIS A 73 18.86 -3.31 -3.97
N GLN A 74 18.27 -2.90 -5.10
CA GLN A 74 18.55 -3.43 -6.43
C GLN A 74 18.92 -2.28 -7.38
N LYS A 75 19.49 -2.61 -8.55
CA LYS A 75 20.05 -1.62 -9.49
C LYS A 75 19.35 -1.60 -10.86
N PHE A 76 18.27 -2.37 -11.03
CA PHE A 76 17.52 -2.35 -12.27
C PHE A 76 16.45 -1.24 -12.24
N PHE A 77 16.04 -0.82 -13.44
CA PHE A 77 15.09 0.26 -13.64
C PHE A 77 13.80 -0.30 -14.23
N ASP A 78 12.68 0.01 -13.59
CA ASP A 78 11.34 -0.32 -14.05
C ASP A 78 10.31 0.66 -13.45
N SER A 79 9.74 1.51 -14.29
CA SER A 79 8.72 2.47 -13.86
C SER A 79 7.42 1.80 -13.43
N ALA A 80 7.17 0.55 -13.84
CA ALA A 80 6.02 -0.24 -13.42
C ALA A 80 6.02 -0.52 -11.91
N CYS A 81 7.19 -0.57 -11.26
CA CYS A 81 7.27 -0.72 -9.81
C CYS A 81 6.69 0.49 -9.07
N THR A 82 6.74 1.67 -9.69
CA THR A 82 6.18 2.91 -9.12
C THR A 82 4.76 3.18 -9.62
N MET A 83 4.44 2.85 -10.86
CA MET A 83 3.16 3.22 -11.50
C MET A 83 2.15 2.07 -11.60
N GLY A 84 2.56 0.83 -11.37
CA GLY A 84 1.75 -0.37 -11.54
C GLY A 84 1.91 -1.03 -12.91
N ALA A 85 1.75 -2.36 -12.92
CA ALA A 85 1.65 -3.18 -14.13
C ALA A 85 0.77 -4.39 -13.86
N TYR A 86 1.23 -5.34 -13.04
CA TYR A 86 0.43 -6.48 -12.60
C TYR A 86 -0.67 -6.04 -11.62
N HIS A 87 -0.27 -5.34 -10.55
CA HIS A 87 -1.18 -4.83 -9.53
C HIS A 87 -1.85 -3.51 -9.95
N PRO A 88 -3.05 -3.19 -9.44
CA PRO A 88 -3.71 -1.90 -9.61
C PRO A 88 -3.05 -0.77 -8.78
N LEU A 89 -1.72 -0.74 -8.73
CA LEU A 89 -0.92 0.10 -7.83
C LEU A 89 -1.18 1.59 -8.02
N LEU A 90 -1.49 2.04 -9.23
CA LEU A 90 -1.90 3.43 -9.48
C LEU A 90 -3.15 3.80 -8.67
N PHE A 91 -4.15 2.94 -8.69
CA PHE A 91 -5.42 3.15 -8.01
C PHE A 91 -5.29 2.99 -6.49
N GLU A 92 -4.44 2.07 -6.04
CA GLU A 92 -4.04 1.98 -4.63
C GLU A 92 -3.42 3.29 -4.13
N LYS A 93 -2.52 3.90 -4.92
CA LYS A 93 -1.93 5.21 -4.59
C LYS A 93 -2.97 6.33 -4.57
N ASN A 94 -3.93 6.32 -5.49
CA ASN A 94 -5.03 7.29 -5.47
C ASN A 94 -5.84 7.18 -4.17
N MET A 95 -6.15 5.94 -3.72
CA MET A 95 -6.83 5.70 -2.46
C MET A 95 -6.01 6.20 -1.26
N VAL A 96 -4.72 5.85 -1.19
CA VAL A 96 -3.84 6.32 -0.10
C VAL A 96 -3.71 7.85 -0.10
N LYS A 97 -3.62 8.47 -1.27
CA LYS A 97 -3.58 9.93 -1.40
C LYS A 97 -4.88 10.58 -0.95
N HIS A 98 -6.02 9.97 -1.26
CA HIS A 98 -7.34 10.46 -0.84
C HIS A 98 -7.54 10.38 0.68
N LEU A 99 -7.05 9.31 1.31
CA LEU A 99 -7.16 9.08 2.75
C LEU A 99 -6.06 9.76 3.58
N ASN A 100 -5.08 10.39 2.94
CA ASN A 100 -3.96 11.00 3.62
C ASN A 100 -4.38 12.24 4.43
N GLU A 101 -4.06 12.23 5.72
CA GLU A 101 -4.28 13.34 6.65
C GLU A 101 -3.08 14.28 6.76
N GLY A 102 -1.91 13.89 6.21
CA GLY A 102 -0.71 14.74 6.13
C GLY A 102 -0.76 15.76 4.99
N THR A 103 0.27 16.60 4.87
CA THR A 103 0.33 17.65 3.84
C THR A 103 0.96 17.18 2.52
N ASP A 104 0.79 17.97 1.46
CA ASP A 104 1.48 17.75 0.18
C ASP A 104 2.99 17.95 0.31
N GLU A 105 3.43 18.86 1.19
CA GLU A 105 4.84 19.08 1.49
C GLU A 105 5.47 17.84 2.14
N ASP A 106 4.76 17.14 3.01
CA ASP A 106 5.24 15.90 3.63
C ASP A 106 5.45 14.80 2.60
N ILE A 107 4.53 14.67 1.63
CA ILE A 107 4.69 13.75 0.51
C ILE A 107 5.89 14.20 -0.34
N TYR A 108 5.96 15.47 -0.72
CA TYR A 108 7.01 15.97 -1.61
C TYR A 108 8.41 15.82 -1.01
N LEU A 109 8.60 16.16 0.27
CA LEU A 109 9.91 16.15 0.92
C LEU A 109 10.29 14.76 1.47
N PHE A 110 9.34 14.06 2.08
CA PHE A 110 9.60 12.83 2.83
C PHE A 110 9.03 11.58 2.18
N GLY A 111 8.12 11.71 1.21
CA GLY A 111 7.37 10.58 0.66
C GLY A 111 6.45 9.99 1.70
N LYS A 112 5.98 10.80 2.66
CA LYS A 112 5.20 10.36 3.82
C LYS A 112 3.71 10.61 3.58
N ALA A 113 2.90 9.57 3.73
CA ALA A 113 1.46 9.68 3.95
C ALA A 113 1.11 9.24 5.38
N THR A 114 0.11 9.87 5.99
CA THR A 114 -0.38 9.58 7.35
C THR A 114 -1.85 9.21 7.26
N LEU A 115 -2.22 8.00 7.68
CA LEU A 115 -3.60 7.51 7.72
C LEU A 115 -4.00 7.18 9.16
N SER A 116 -5.25 7.48 9.54
CA SER A 116 -5.84 7.02 10.78
C SER A 116 -6.09 5.51 10.77
N GLY A 117 -5.81 4.87 11.89
CA GLY A 117 -6.19 3.48 12.13
C GLY A 117 -7.69 3.31 12.33
N PHE A 118 -8.20 2.11 12.01
CA PHE A 118 -9.64 1.83 12.06
C PHE A 118 -10.25 2.00 13.45
N ARG A 119 -9.47 1.85 14.53
CA ARG A 119 -9.93 2.05 15.91
C ARG A 119 -10.44 3.48 16.17
N ASN A 120 -9.93 4.46 15.42
CA ASN A 120 -10.25 5.87 15.62
C ASN A 120 -11.40 6.36 14.71
N ASN A 121 -11.90 5.51 13.82
CA ASN A 121 -12.96 5.88 12.88
C ASN A 121 -14.32 5.92 13.56
N ARG A 122 -15.14 6.91 13.19
CA ARG A 122 -16.53 7.06 13.63
C ARG A 122 -17.46 6.68 12.48
N CYS A 123 -18.46 5.86 12.78
CA CYS A 123 -19.49 5.43 11.84
C CYS A 123 -20.87 5.82 12.36
#